data_AF-A0A832S0G4-F1
#
_entry.id   AF-A0A832S0G4-F1
#
_cell.length_a   1.000
_cell.length_b   1.000
_cell.length_c   1.000
_cell.angle_alpha   90.00
_cell.angle_beta   90.00
_cell.angle_gamma   90.00
#
_symmetry.space_group_name_H-M   'P 1'
#
loop_
_entity.id
_entity.type
_entity.pdbx_description
1 polymer ?
#
loop_
_entity_poly.entity_id
_entity_poly.type
_entity_poly.pdbx_seq_one_letter_code
_entity_poly.pdbx_strand_id
1 'polypeptide(L)'
;MDLIEKTKEFAATFHDGEPSSHDMSHINRVEAPCREIQRKEGGDPLILQLAALLHDVGVIREHEEGGDHSLYSAEIASEFLGRAGVEKKTVEAVIYCIMTHR
;
A
#
# COMPACT_ATOMS: atom_id res chain seq x y z
N MET A 1 9.57 -15.68 -4.63
CA MET A 1 9.02 -14.35 -4.97
C MET A 1 9.67 -13.31 -4.10
N ASP A 2 10.06 -12.20 -4.73
CA ASP A 2 10.54 -11.00 -4.05
C ASP A 2 9.40 -10.36 -3.23
N LEU A 3 9.75 -9.53 -2.24
CA LEU A 3 8.80 -8.88 -1.32
C LEU A 3 7.78 -8.02 -2.06
N ILE A 4 8.22 -7.27 -3.08
CA ILE A 4 7.35 -6.40 -3.88
C ILE A 4 6.29 -7.23 -4.63
N GLU A 5 6.67 -8.34 -5.24
CA GLU A 5 5.72 -9.21 -5.95
C GLU A 5 4.70 -9.83 -4.99
N LYS A 6 5.14 -10.29 -3.81
CA LYS A 6 4.21 -10.76 -2.77
C LYS A 6 3.25 -9.66 -2.32
N THR A 7 3.72 -8.41 -2.24
CA THR A 7 2.90 -7.27 -1.85
C THR A 7 1.86 -6.94 -2.91
N LYS A 8 2.22 -7.02 -4.20
CA LYS A 8 1.26 -6.86 -5.31
C LYS A 8 0.19 -7.93 -5.30
N GLU A 9 0.58 -9.20 -5.11
CA GLU A 9 -0.37 -10.30 -5.01
C GLU A 9 -1.31 -10.12 -3.82
N PHE A 10 -0.77 -9.74 -2.67
CA PHE A 10 -1.55 -9.43 -1.48
C PHE A 10 -2.54 -8.29 -1.73
N ALA A 11 -2.08 -7.15 -2.25
CA ALA A 11 -2.95 -6.01 -2.57
C ALA A 11 -4.04 -6.40 -3.59
N ALA A 12 -3.71 -7.21 -4.61
CA ALA A 12 -4.70 -7.68 -5.57
C ALA A 12 -5.85 -8.47 -4.93
N THR A 13 -5.61 -9.19 -3.82
CA THR A 13 -6.69 -9.91 -3.10
C THR A 13 -7.73 -8.98 -2.47
N PHE A 14 -7.40 -7.71 -2.21
CA PHE A 14 -8.32 -6.70 -1.69
C PHE A 14 -9.07 -5.97 -2.80
N HIS A 15 -8.70 -6.17 -4.07
CA HIS A 15 -9.30 -5.45 -5.19
C HIS A 15 -10.00 -6.40 -6.19
N ASP A 16 -9.93 -7.71 -5.95
CA ASP A 16 -10.64 -8.72 -6.73
C ASP A 16 -12.13 -8.72 -6.34
N GLY A 17 -12.95 -8.00 -7.10
CA GLY A 17 -14.41 -7.94 -6.93
C GLY A 17 -15.01 -6.56 -6.70
N GLU A 18 -14.20 -5.48 -6.61
CA GLU A 18 -14.75 -4.12 -6.56
C GLU A 18 -15.08 -3.59 -7.97
N PRO A 19 -16.34 -3.16 -8.24
CA PRO A 19 -16.70 -2.50 -9.50
C PRO A 19 -16.22 -1.03 -9.58
N SER A 20 -15.39 -0.57 -8.64
CA SER A 20 -15.01 0.83 -8.47
C SER A 20 -13.63 1.15 -9.06
N SER A 21 -13.30 2.44 -9.12
CA SER A 21 -12.03 3.01 -9.63
C SER A 21 -10.77 2.64 -8.84
N HIS A 22 -10.86 1.70 -7.89
CA HIS A 22 -9.81 1.23 -6.98
C HIS A 22 -9.30 -0.18 -7.32
N ASP A 23 -9.56 -0.68 -8.53
CA ASP A 23 -8.97 -1.94 -9.00
C ASP A 23 -7.42 -1.87 -9.08
N MET A 24 -6.75 -2.99 -9.35
CA MET A 24 -5.29 -3.01 -9.54
C MET A 24 -4.77 -2.02 -10.59
N SER A 25 -5.62 -1.53 -11.50
CA SER A 25 -5.25 -0.48 -12.44
C SER A 25 -5.01 0.86 -11.73
N HIS A 26 -5.72 1.14 -10.63
CA HIS A 26 -5.47 2.28 -9.75
C HIS A 26 -4.07 2.25 -9.16
N ILE A 27 -3.71 1.15 -8.50
CA ILE A 27 -2.39 0.97 -7.88
C ILE A 27 -1.28 1.12 -8.93
N ASN A 28 -1.46 0.53 -10.12
CA ASN A 28 -0.48 0.66 -11.21
C ASN A 28 -0.34 2.13 -11.69
N ARG A 29 -1.43 2.90 -11.73
CA ARG A 29 -1.39 4.34 -12.09
C ARG A 29 -0.72 5.20 -11.02
N VAL A 30 -0.74 4.80 -9.75
CA VAL A 30 -0.06 5.50 -8.66
C VAL A 30 1.42 5.10 -8.57
N GLU A 31 1.73 3.84 -8.82
CA GLU A 31 3.07 3.29 -8.68
C GLU A 31 4.03 3.79 -9.78
N ALA A 32 3.53 3.99 -11.01
CA ALA A 32 4.32 4.58 -12.10
C ALA A 32 4.86 6.01 -11.80
N PRO A 33 4.02 7.00 -11.43
CA PRO A 33 4.50 8.33 -11.06
C PRO A 33 5.30 8.31 -9.75
N CYS A 34 4.97 7.45 -8.78
CA CYS A 34 5.76 7.28 -7.56
C CYS A 34 7.22 6.94 -7.90
N ARG A 35 7.45 5.99 -8.82
CA ARG A 35 8.81 5.64 -9.29
C ARG A 35 9.51 6.77 -10.03
N GLU A 36 8.79 7.51 -10.86
CA GLU A 36 9.38 8.63 -11.60
C GLU A 36 9.80 9.78 -10.68
N ILE A 37 8.99 10.08 -9.66
CA ILE A 37 9.32 11.07 -8.62
C ILE A 37 10.51 10.59 -7.79
N GLN A 38 10.48 9.33 -7.33
CA GLN A 38 11.57 8.72 -6.56
C GLN A 38 12.91 8.81 -7.30
N ARG A 39 12.92 8.60 -8.63
CA ARG A 39 14.13 8.72 -9.43
C ARG A 39 14.71 10.14 -9.50
N LYS A 40 13.87 11.17 -9.36
CA LYS A 40 14.27 12.59 -9.44
C LYS A 40 14.63 13.16 -8.08
N GLU A 41 13.79 12.88 -7.09
CA GLU A 41 13.86 13.47 -5.75
C GLU A 41 14.55 12.56 -4.72
N GLY A 42 14.83 11.30 -5.09
CA GLY A 42 15.36 10.30 -4.18
C GLY A 42 14.28 9.72 -3.27
N GLY A 43 14.69 9.33 -2.06
CA GLY A 43 13.85 8.55 -1.15
C GLY A 43 14.04 7.04 -1.28
N ASP A 44 13.66 6.32 -0.24
CA ASP A 44 13.84 4.88 -0.14
C ASP A 44 12.86 4.17 -1.09
N PRO A 45 13.35 3.46 -2.13
CA PRO A 45 12.49 2.84 -3.12
C PRO A 45 11.62 1.74 -2.54
N LEU A 46 12.09 1.04 -1.49
CA LEU A 46 11.33 -0.03 -0.86
C LEU A 46 10.14 0.55 -0.08
N ILE A 47 10.38 1.59 0.74
CA ILE A 47 9.32 2.26 1.50
C ILE A 47 8.25 2.82 0.55
N LEU A 48 8.68 3.54 -0.49
CA LEU A 48 7.77 4.20 -1.43
C LEU A 48 6.93 3.17 -2.22
N GLN A 49 7.52 2.07 -2.66
CA GLN A 49 6.78 1.03 -3.38
C GLN A 49 5.80 0.29 -2.46
N LEU A 50 6.23 -0.08 -1.25
CA LEU A 50 5.34 -0.74 -0.29
C LEU A 50 4.17 0.16 0.09
N ALA A 51 4.41 1.45 0.35
CA ALA A 51 3.34 2.40 0.65
C ALA A 51 2.37 2.56 -0.53
N ALA A 52 2.87 2.73 -1.76
CA ALA A 52 2.02 2.87 -2.94
C ALA A 52 1.17 1.62 -3.21
N LEU A 53 1.71 0.42 -2.99
CA LEU A 53 0.97 -0.84 -3.17
C LEU A 53 -0.09 -1.07 -2.10
N LEU A 54 0.12 -0.57 -0.88
CA LEU A 54 -0.72 -0.89 0.28
C LEU A 54 -1.65 0.25 0.72
N HIS A 55 -1.57 1.45 0.14
CA HIS A 55 -2.29 2.62 0.67
C HIS A 55 -3.83 2.50 0.66
N ASP A 56 -4.38 1.67 -0.23
CA ASP A 56 -5.82 1.55 -0.47
C ASP A 56 -6.41 0.17 -0.07
N VAL A 57 -5.63 -0.71 0.57
CA VAL A 57 -6.12 -2.07 0.94
C VAL A 57 -7.24 -2.05 2.00
N GLY A 58 -7.44 -0.91 2.67
CA GLY A 58 -8.50 -0.67 3.63
C GLY A 58 -9.80 -0.11 3.04
N VAL A 59 -9.88 0.16 1.72
CA VAL A 59 -11.05 0.80 1.10
C VAL A 59 -12.31 -0.06 1.23
N ILE A 60 -12.22 -1.39 1.02
CA ILE A 60 -13.35 -2.29 1.20
C ILE A 60 -13.89 -2.20 2.63
N ARG A 61 -13.00 -2.21 3.63
CA ARG A 61 -13.40 -2.11 5.03
C ARG A 61 -14.06 -0.77 5.35
N GLU A 62 -13.57 0.33 4.78
CA GLU A 62 -14.24 1.64 4.90
C GLU A 62 -15.63 1.63 4.27
N HIS A 63 -15.81 0.99 3.11
CA HIS A 63 -17.11 0.85 2.46
C HIS A 63 -18.10 0.00 3.28
N GLU A 64 -17.63 -1.07 3.93
CA GLU A 64 -18.48 -2.00 4.70
C GLU A 64 -18.78 -1.50 6.13
N GLU A 65 -17.78 -0.95 6.82
CA GLU A 65 -17.84 -0.60 8.25
C GLU A 65 -17.96 0.92 8.50
N GLY A 66 -17.75 1.75 7.48
CA GLY A 66 -17.45 3.18 7.64
C GLY A 66 -16.01 3.39 8.16
N GLY A 67 -15.63 4.64 8.46
CA GLY A 67 -14.32 4.94 9.08
C GLY A 67 -13.35 5.69 8.17
N ASP A 68 -12.05 5.38 8.30
CA ASP A 68 -10.97 5.98 7.52
C ASP A 68 -10.08 4.88 6.93
N HIS A 69 -10.13 4.71 5.60
CA HIS A 69 -9.35 3.69 4.91
C HIS A 69 -7.85 3.84 5.12
N SER A 70 -7.34 5.04 5.41
CA SER A 70 -5.92 5.27 5.68
C SER A 70 -5.48 4.54 6.96
N LEU A 71 -6.34 4.53 7.99
CA LEU A 71 -6.07 3.84 9.24
C LEU A 71 -6.18 2.32 9.07
N TYR A 72 -7.19 1.85 8.35
CA TYR A 72 -7.35 0.42 8.06
C TYR A 72 -6.23 -0.12 7.20
N SER A 73 -5.83 0.61 6.16
CA SER A 73 -4.71 0.25 5.29
C SER A 73 -3.39 0.18 6.07
N ALA A 74 -3.18 1.13 6.99
CA ALA A 74 -2.01 1.14 7.87
C ALA A 74 -1.98 -0.08 8.82
N GLU A 75 -3.12 -0.47 9.39
CA GLU A 75 -3.26 -1.67 10.22
C GLU A 75 -2.94 -2.94 9.43
N ILE A 76 -3.57 -3.11 8.26
CA ILE A 76 -3.39 -4.26 7.37
C ILE A 76 -1.93 -4.34 6.88
N ALA A 77 -1.34 -3.21 6.47
CA ALA A 77 0.05 -3.14 6.01
C ALA A 77 1.03 -3.51 7.12
N SER A 78 0.82 -3.03 8.34
CA SER A 78 1.63 -3.35 9.51
C SER A 78 1.70 -4.86 9.75
N GLU A 79 0.55 -5.52 9.76
CA GLU A 79 0.44 -6.96 9.98
C GLU A 79 1.12 -7.76 8.86
N PHE A 80 0.83 -7.42 7.60
CA PHE A 80 1.41 -8.10 6.44
C PHE A 80 2.94 -7.99 6.41
N LEU A 81 3.48 -6.77 6.55
CA LEU A 81 4.92 -6.53 6.47
C LEU A 81 5.66 -7.10 7.68
N GLY A 82 5.05 -7.06 8.87
CA GLY A 82 5.59 -7.71 10.07
C GLY A 82 5.72 -9.22 9.90
N ARG A 83 4.69 -9.88 9.34
CA ARG A 83 4.73 -11.31 9.02
C ARG A 83 5.72 -11.65 7.91
N ALA A 84 5.95 -10.73 6.97
CA ALA A 84 6.95 -10.87 5.91
C ALA A 84 8.40 -10.68 6.40
N GLY A 85 8.61 -10.30 7.68
CA GLY A 85 9.94 -10.14 8.27
C GLY A 85 10.63 -8.82 7.89
N VAL A 86 9.86 -7.81 7.48
CA VAL A 86 10.39 -6.49 7.14
C VAL A 86 10.89 -5.78 8.40
N GLU A 87 12.01 -5.06 8.29
CA GLU A 87 12.58 -4.33 9.42
C GLU A 87 11.56 -3.35 10.00
N LYS A 88 11.42 -3.33 11.33
CA LYS A 88 10.45 -2.48 12.05
C LYS A 88 10.49 -1.02 11.61
N LYS A 89 11.68 -0.44 11.41
CA LYS A 89 11.85 0.94 10.95
C LYS A 89 11.24 1.18 9.56
N THR A 90 11.39 0.21 8.66
CA THR A 90 10.80 0.25 7.32
C THR A 90 9.27 0.13 7.41
N VAL A 91 8.77 -0.77 8.25
CA VAL A 91 7.33 -0.93 8.50
C VAL A 91 6.71 0.37 9.03
N GLU A 92 7.33 0.99 10.05
CA GLU A 92 6.87 2.26 10.62
C GLU A 92 6.84 3.40 9.59
N ALA A 93 7.86 3.48 8.73
CA ALA A 93 7.89 4.49 7.67
C ALA A 93 6.79 4.27 6.62
N VAL A 94 6.54 3.02 6.22
CA VAL A 94 5.44 2.67 5.29
C VAL A 94 4.08 3.03 5.91
N ILE A 95 3.85 2.64 7.15
CA ILE A 95 2.63 2.96 7.90
C ILE A 95 2.42 4.47 7.95
N TYR A 96 3.46 5.24 8.26
CA TYR A 96 3.36 6.69 8.30
C TYR A 96 2.92 7.27 6.96
N CYS A 97 3.56 6.85 5.85
CA CYS A 97 3.16 7.28 4.51
C CYS A 97 1.70 6.96 4.20
N ILE A 98 1.23 5.76 4.58
CA ILE A 98 -0.17 5.34 4.37
C ILE A 98 -1.13 6.17 5.23
N MET A 99 -0.80 6.46 6.50
CA MET A 99 -1.69 7.24 7.37
C MET A 99 -1.84 8.70 6.92
N THR A 100 -0.89 9.24 6.16
CA THR A 100 -0.86 10.65 5.76
C THR A 100 -1.03 10.87 4.26
N HIS A 101 -1.57 9.89 3.52
CA HIS A 101 -1.67 9.99 2.05
C HIS A 101 -2.87 10.82 1.56
N ARG A 102 -3.80 11.16 2.46
CA ARG A 102 -4.96 12.00 2.19
C ARG A 102 -4.62 13.49 2.24
#